data_AF-A0A3L7SK74-F1
#
_entry.id   AF-A0A3L7SK74-F1
#
_cell.length_a   1.000
_cell.length_b   1.000
_cell.length_c   1.000
_cell.angle_alpha   90.00
_cell.angle_beta   90.00
_cell.angle_gamma   90.00
#
_symmetry.space_group_name_H-M   'P 1'
#
loop_
_entity.id
_entity.type
_entity.pdbx_description
1 polymer ?
#
loop_
_entity_poly.entity_id
_entity_poly.type
_entity_poly.pdbx_seq_one_letter_code
_entity_poly.pdbx_strand_id
1 'polypeptide(L)'
;MNSRDGKRPRSEQGESHSSEERPMIASGNDFADLVDALRDHTAAITSLVATLAPEVPDLVGTDHVARRLGVSRQWVGTMAERGDIPRDCIAPKVSAGGRIWKFHRDRIDAWLREREEG
;
A
#
# COMPACT_ATOMS: atom_id res chain seq x y z
N MET A 1 -61.01 58.92 -26.88
CA MET A 1 -61.15 58.04 -25.71
C MET A 1 -61.21 56.61 -26.19
N ASN A 2 -60.41 55.70 -25.63
CA ASN A 2 -60.82 54.31 -25.38
C ASN A 2 -59.89 53.71 -24.32
N SER A 3 -60.51 53.36 -23.20
CA SER A 3 -59.94 52.75 -22.00
C SER A 3 -59.81 51.24 -22.15
N ARG A 4 -58.72 50.75 -21.56
CA ARG A 4 -58.50 49.57 -20.69
C ARG A 4 -59.44 48.35 -20.74
N ASP A 5 -58.81 47.26 -20.27
CA ASP A 5 -59.33 45.93 -19.87
C ASP A 5 -59.41 44.93 -21.01
N GLY A 6 -58.86 43.72 -20.91
CA GLY A 6 -58.28 42.99 -19.78
C GLY A 6 -58.09 41.52 -20.22
N LYS A 7 -57.53 40.71 -19.31
CA LYS A 7 -57.33 39.24 -19.39
C LYS A 7 -56.17 38.73 -20.26
N ARG A 8 -55.05 38.44 -19.58
CA ARG A 8 -54.18 37.32 -19.91
C ARG A 8 -54.85 35.99 -19.50
N PRO A 9 -55.03 35.04 -20.42
CA PRO A 9 -54.89 33.62 -20.11
C PRO A 9 -53.45 33.20 -20.48
N ARG A 10 -52.88 32.08 -20.07
CA ARG A 10 -53.11 31.05 -19.07
C ARG A 10 -51.83 30.23 -19.21
N SER A 11 -51.23 29.83 -18.10
CA SER A 11 -50.06 28.97 -18.09
C SER A 11 -50.35 27.68 -18.86
N GLU A 12 -49.54 27.37 -19.87
CA GLU A 12 -49.41 26.01 -20.41
C GLU A 12 -47.96 25.58 -20.16
N GLN A 13 -47.79 24.96 -18.98
CA GLN A 13 -46.75 23.99 -18.76
C GLN A 13 -46.95 22.88 -19.79
N GLY A 14 -46.02 22.80 -20.73
CA GLY A 14 -45.78 21.63 -21.56
C GLY A 14 -44.33 21.23 -21.39
N GLU A 15 -43.91 20.96 -20.14
CA GLU A 15 -42.71 20.17 -19.90
C GLU A 15 -43.01 18.76 -20.41
N SER A 16 -42.71 18.54 -21.69
CA SER A 16 -42.55 17.22 -22.26
C SER A 16 -41.43 16.54 -21.49
N HIS A 17 -41.78 15.89 -20.39
CA HIS A 17 -41.03 14.76 -19.85
C HIS A 17 -41.03 13.68 -20.94
N SER A 18 -40.15 13.86 -21.93
CA SER A 18 -39.66 12.75 -22.71
C SER A 18 -38.90 11.90 -21.71
N SER A 19 -39.57 10.86 -21.23
CA SER A 19 -38.91 9.74 -20.57
C SER A 19 -37.82 9.24 -21.52
N GLU A 20 -36.61 9.78 -21.39
CA GLU A 20 -35.42 9.01 -21.70
C GLU A 20 -35.45 7.86 -20.71
N GLU A 21 -36.02 6.76 -21.18
CA GLU A 21 -35.84 5.44 -20.60
C GLU A 21 -34.33 5.23 -20.46
N ARG A 22 -33.79 5.54 -19.27
CA ARG A 22 -32.46 5.07 -18.88
C ARG A 22 -32.53 3.55 -19.03
N PRO A 23 -31.76 2.92 -19.93
CA PRO A 23 -31.71 1.47 -19.96
C PRO A 23 -31.15 0.98 -18.62
N MET A 24 -32.04 0.59 -17.71
CA MET A 24 -31.72 -0.15 -16.49
C MET A 24 -31.61 -1.64 -16.82
N ILE A 25 -30.70 -1.96 -17.72
CA ILE A 25 -30.21 -3.32 -17.88
C ILE A 25 -28.75 -3.16 -18.27
N ALA A 26 -27.88 -3.43 -17.30
CA ALA A 26 -26.44 -3.54 -17.50
C ALA A 26 -26.22 -4.50 -18.66
N SER A 27 -25.81 -3.96 -19.80
CA SER A 27 -25.47 -4.73 -20.98
C SER A 27 -24.23 -5.56 -20.65
N GLY A 28 -24.04 -6.70 -21.31
CA GLY A 28 -22.85 -7.54 -21.10
C GLY A 28 -21.51 -6.80 -21.27
N ASN A 29 -21.53 -5.64 -21.93
CA ASN A 29 -20.41 -4.73 -22.07
C ASN A 29 -20.03 -4.00 -20.76
N ASP A 30 -21.00 -3.67 -19.90
CA ASP A 30 -20.77 -2.91 -18.67
C ASP A 30 -19.98 -3.73 -17.63
N PHE A 31 -20.14 -5.05 -17.66
CA PHE A 31 -19.35 -5.94 -16.82
C PHE A 31 -17.90 -6.04 -17.31
N ALA A 32 -17.68 -6.04 -18.63
CA ALA A 32 -16.33 -6.03 -19.19
C ALA A 32 -15.62 -4.70 -18.84
N ASP A 33 -16.31 -3.57 -19.00
CA ASP A 33 -15.79 -2.25 -18.66
C ASP A 33 -15.47 -2.14 -17.16
N LEU A 34 -16.29 -2.75 -16.29
CA LEU A 34 -16.02 -2.81 -14.85
C LEU A 34 -14.79 -3.66 -14.53
N VAL A 35 -14.62 -4.80 -15.19
CA VAL A 35 -13.47 -5.69 -14.99
C VAL A 35 -12.18 -5.01 -15.47
N ASP A 36 -12.22 -4.30 -16.60
CA ASP A 36 -11.07 -3.56 -17.10
C ASP A 36 -10.72 -2.38 -16.18
N ALA A 37 -11.71 -1.63 -15.69
CA ALA A 37 -11.49 -0.58 -14.70
C ALA A 37 -10.87 -1.12 -13.39
N LEU A 38 -11.29 -2.31 -12.94
CA LEU A 38 -10.71 -2.95 -11.76
C LEU A 38 -9.26 -3.39 -12.01
N ARG A 39 -8.96 -3.91 -13.20
CA ARG A 39 -7.61 -4.29 -13.60
C ARG A 39 -6.69 -3.07 -13.64
N ASP A 40 -7.14 -1.97 -14.22
CA ASP A 40 -6.39 -0.71 -14.31
C ASP A 40 -6.12 -0.12 -12.92
N HIS A 41 -7.12 -0.13 -12.03
CA HIS A 41 -6.92 0.28 -10.64
C HIS A 41 -5.90 -0.59 -9.92
N THR A 42 -5.95 -1.91 -10.11
CA THR A 42 -4.99 -2.83 -9.48
C THR A 42 -3.57 -2.54 -9.97
N ALA A 43 -3.39 -2.30 -11.28
CA ALA A 43 -2.09 -1.94 -11.86
C ALA A 43 -1.56 -0.59 -11.33
N ALA A 44 -2.43 0.41 -11.21
CA ALA A 44 -2.07 1.71 -10.64
C ALA A 44 -1.62 1.60 -9.18
N ILE A 45 -2.32 0.79 -8.38
CA ILE A 45 -1.93 0.50 -6.98
C ILE A 45 -0.58 -0.20 -6.94
N THR A 46 -0.34 -1.22 -7.79
CA THR A 46 0.97 -1.91 -7.83
C THR A 46 2.11 -0.95 -8.19
N SER A 47 1.90 -0.07 -9.17
CA SER A 47 2.88 0.95 -9.58
C SER A 47 3.15 1.96 -8.45
N LEU A 48 2.10 2.41 -7.76
CA LEU A 48 2.23 3.31 -6.60
C LEU A 48 3.00 2.63 -5.46
N VAL A 49 2.70 1.37 -5.16
CA VAL A 49 3.43 0.60 -4.14
C VAL A 49 4.89 0.44 -4.52
N ALA A 50 5.20 0.15 -5.79
CA ALA A 50 6.57 0.01 -6.26
C ALA A 50 7.37 1.33 -6.17
N THR A 51 6.71 2.48 -6.35
CA THR A 51 7.36 3.80 -6.24
C THR A 51 7.50 4.31 -4.81
N LEU A 52 6.60 3.89 -3.91
CA LEU A 52 6.57 4.33 -2.51
C LEU A 52 7.29 3.40 -1.54
N ALA A 53 7.52 2.14 -1.91
CA ALA A 53 8.30 1.23 -1.08
C ALA A 53 9.80 1.60 -1.21
N PRO A 54 10.43 2.18 -0.18
CA PRO A 54 11.87 2.35 -0.20
C PRO A 54 12.51 0.97 -0.38
N GLU A 55 13.48 0.86 -1.29
CA GLU A 55 14.30 -0.32 -1.46
C GLU A 55 14.79 -0.73 -0.07
N VAL A 56 14.26 -1.85 0.42
CA VAL A 56 14.51 -2.28 1.78
C VAL A 56 16.00 -2.63 1.83
N PRO A 57 16.80 -2.00 2.71
CA PRO A 57 18.23 -2.23 2.68
C PRO A 57 18.53 -3.71 2.95
N ASP A 58 19.21 -4.35 2.01
CA ASP A 58 19.63 -5.77 2.09
C ASP A 58 20.41 -6.08 3.38
N LEU A 59 21.05 -5.06 3.96
CA LEU A 59 21.81 -5.14 5.19
C LEU A 59 21.22 -4.25 6.28
N VAL A 60 20.92 -4.86 7.43
CA VAL A 60 20.45 -4.17 8.64
C VAL A 60 21.53 -4.13 9.73
N GLY A 61 21.40 -3.19 10.66
CA GLY A 61 22.29 -3.03 11.80
C GLY A 61 21.83 -3.78 13.06
N THR A 62 22.64 -3.70 14.11
CA THR A 62 22.32 -4.25 15.44
C THR A 62 21.09 -3.62 16.08
N ASP A 63 20.75 -2.39 15.71
CA ASP A 63 19.57 -1.66 16.15
C ASP A 63 18.26 -2.34 15.70
N HIS A 64 18.22 -2.87 14.48
CA HIS A 64 17.06 -3.60 13.97
C HIS A 64 16.77 -4.85 14.80
N VAL A 65 17.80 -5.67 15.01
CA VAL A 65 17.71 -6.92 15.78
C VAL A 65 17.39 -6.63 17.25
N ALA A 66 18.04 -5.62 17.84
CA ALA A 66 17.83 -5.22 19.22
C ALA A 66 16.37 -4.80 19.48
N ARG A 67 15.79 -4.03 18.56
CA ARG A 67 14.39 -3.59 18.64
C ARG A 67 13.41 -4.76 18.52
N ARG A 68 13.68 -5.72 17.63
CA ARG A 68 12.81 -6.89 17.43
C ARG A 68 12.84 -7.85 18.63
N LEU A 69 14.00 -8.03 19.25
CA LEU A 69 14.17 -8.89 20.43
C LEU A 69 13.89 -8.19 21.76
N GLY A 70 13.72 -6.86 21.80
CA GLY A 70 13.56 -6.09 23.04
C GLY A 70 14.83 -6.05 23.91
N VAL A 71 16.02 -6.18 23.30
CA VAL A 71 17.32 -6.25 24.00
C VAL A 71 18.22 -5.07 23.63
N SER A 72 19.37 -4.93 24.31
CA SER A 72 20.34 -3.88 23.99
C SER A 72 21.17 -4.22 22.74
N ARG A 73 21.63 -3.19 22.02
CA ARG A 73 22.55 -3.36 20.86
C ARG A 73 23.85 -4.08 21.23
N GLN A 74 24.35 -3.85 22.45
CA GLN A 74 25.52 -4.54 22.97
C GLN A 74 25.24 -6.03 23.16
N TRP A 75 24.04 -6.38 23.66
CA TRP A 75 23.63 -7.78 23.79
C TRP A 75 23.56 -8.50 22.45
N VAL A 76 23.04 -7.84 21.40
CA VAL A 76 23.06 -8.38 20.03
C VAL A 76 24.50 -8.65 19.56
N GLY A 77 25.44 -7.74 19.86
CA GLY A 77 26.86 -7.97 19.57
C GLY A 77 27.41 -9.19 20.28
N THR A 78 27.10 -9.37 21.56
CA THR A 78 27.47 -10.57 22.33
C THR A 78 26.86 -11.83 21.75
N MET A 79 25.60 -11.81 21.31
CA MET A 79 24.93 -12.94 20.66
C MET A 79 25.61 -13.33 19.34
N ALA A 80 26.00 -12.34 18.53
CA ALA A 80 26.75 -12.58 17.30
C ALA A 80 28.13 -13.20 17.57
N GLU A 81 28.83 -12.74 18.61
CA GLU A 81 30.14 -13.27 19.02
C GLU A 81 30.06 -14.70 19.58
N ARG A 82 29.01 -15.00 20.35
CA ARG A 82 28.79 -16.32 20.94
C ARG A 82 28.27 -17.34 19.93
N GLY A 83 27.77 -16.88 18.78
CA GLY A 83 27.18 -17.74 17.76
C GLY A 83 25.70 -18.08 18.00
N ASP A 84 25.03 -17.32 18.87
CA ASP A 84 23.57 -17.43 19.08
C ASP A 84 22.79 -16.97 17.84
N ILE A 85 23.38 -16.05 17.07
CA ILE A 85 22.90 -15.64 15.75
C ILE A 85 23.59 -16.51 14.68
N PRO A 86 22.83 -17.17 13.80
CA PRO A 86 23.38 -17.97 12.71
C PRO A 86 24.36 -17.19 11.84
N ARG A 87 25.48 -17.81 11.46
CA ARG A 87 26.56 -17.15 10.72
C ARG A 87 26.14 -16.68 9.33
N ASP A 88 25.23 -17.40 8.69
CA ASP A 88 24.62 -17.04 7.41
C ASP A 88 23.78 -15.76 7.50
N CYS A 89 23.24 -15.42 8.67
CA CYS A 89 22.56 -14.15 8.90
C CYS A 89 23.55 -12.98 8.99
N ILE A 90 24.83 -13.22 9.29
CA ILE A 90 25.84 -12.19 9.50
C ILE A 90 26.50 -11.84 8.16
N ALA A 91 26.49 -10.55 7.82
CA ALA A 91 27.10 -10.08 6.59
C ALA A 91 28.64 -10.13 6.67
N PRO A 92 29.34 -10.41 5.55
CA PRO A 92 30.80 -10.41 5.52
C PRO A 92 31.38 -9.04 5.92
N LYS A 93 31.96 -8.99 7.12
CA LYS A 93 32.89 -7.98 7.66
C LYS A 93 32.77 -6.55 7.11
N VAL A 94 31.75 -5.79 7.53
CA VAL A 94 31.62 -4.35 7.25
C VAL A 94 32.21 -3.50 8.39
N SER A 95 33.53 -3.57 8.60
CA SER A 95 34.35 -2.43 9.06
C SER A 95 35.75 -2.84 9.50
N ALA A 96 36.74 -2.25 8.84
CA ALA A 96 38.06 -2.03 9.38
C ALA A 96 37.98 -0.90 10.43
N GLY A 97 37.92 -1.22 11.72
CA GLY A 97 38.09 -0.24 12.79
C GLY A 97 37.03 -0.22 13.91
N GLY A 98 35.97 -1.01 13.84
CA GLY A 98 34.99 -1.13 14.93
C GLY A 98 34.05 -2.31 14.70
N ARG A 99 33.65 -3.04 15.75
CA ARG A 99 32.72 -4.18 15.67
C ARG A 99 31.29 -3.68 15.40
N ILE A 100 31.05 -3.16 14.21
CA ILE A 100 29.71 -2.87 13.73
C ILE A 100 29.22 -4.13 13.02
N TRP A 101 28.31 -4.85 13.66
CA TRP A 101 27.67 -6.01 13.05
C TRP A 101 26.63 -5.56 12.04
N LYS A 102 26.69 -6.17 10.85
CA LYS A 102 25.68 -6.04 9.80
C LYS A 102 25.09 -7.42 9.54
N PHE A 103 23.80 -7.45 9.24
CA PHE A 103 23.05 -8.70 9.05
C PHE A 103 22.31 -8.66 7.72
N HIS A 104 22.27 -9.79 7.03
CA HIS A 104 21.39 -9.98 5.88
C HIS A 104 19.94 -9.93 6.34
N ARG A 105 19.19 -8.95 5.84
CA ARG A 105 17.83 -8.66 6.34
C ARG A 105 16.90 -9.87 6.24
N ASP A 106 16.85 -10.50 5.08
CA ASP A 106 15.93 -11.62 4.84
C ASP A 106 16.20 -12.79 5.79
N ARG A 107 17.48 -13.09 6.02
CA ARG A 107 17.90 -14.20 6.89
C ARG A 107 17.66 -13.88 8.37
N ILE A 108 17.99 -12.67 8.81
CA ILE A 108 17.80 -12.28 10.20
C ILE A 108 16.31 -12.13 10.54
N ASP A 109 15.49 -11.62 9.61
CA ASP A 109 14.03 -11.50 9.82
C ASP A 109 13.36 -12.89 9.87
N ALA A 110 13.80 -13.84 9.05
CA ALA A 110 13.35 -15.23 9.13
C ALA A 110 13.68 -15.87 10.48
N TRP A 111 14.94 -15.77 10.91
CA TRP A 111 15.39 -16.27 12.21
C TRP A 111 14.67 -15.61 13.40
N LEU A 112 14.38 -14.32 13.31
CA LEU A 112 13.60 -13.61 14.34
C LEU A 112 12.17 -14.12 14.41
N ARG A 113 11.53 -14.36 13.27
CA ARG A 113 10.13 -14.85 13.20
C ARG A 113 9.99 -16.23 13.84
N GLU A 114 10.91 -17.15 13.56
CA GLU A 114 10.94 -18.49 14.15
C GLU A 114 10.97 -18.46 15.70
N ARG A 115 11.57 -17.41 16.28
CA ARG A 115 11.65 -17.23 17.74
C ARG A 115 10.44 -16.53 18.35
N GLU A 116 9.65 -15.83 17.55
CA GLU A 116 8.40 -15.18 18.01
C GLU A 116 7.23 -16.18 18.00
N GLU A 117 7.30 -17.23 17.17
CA GLU A 117 6.25 -18.23 16.98
C GLU A 117 6.42 -19.51 17.84
N GLY A 118 7.49 -19.61 18.63
CA GLY A 118 7.78 -20.74 19.53
C GLY A 118 7.71 -20.36 21.00
#